data_AF-A0A0D2R519-F1
#
_entry.id   AF-A0A0D2R519-F1
#
_cell.length_a   1.000
_cell.length_b   1.000
_cell.length_c   1.000
_cell.angle_alpha   90.00
_cell.angle_beta   90.00
_cell.angle_gamma   90.00
#
_symmetry.space_group_name_H-M   'P 1'
#
loop_
_entity.id
_entity.type
_entity.pdbx_description
1 polymer ?
#
loop_
_entity_poly.entity_id
_entity_poly.type
_entity_poly.pdbx_seq_one_letter_code
_entity_poly.pdbx_strand_id
1 'polypeptide(L)'
;MRIQCNLCEAAVAKVLCCADEAALCLECDEKVHAANKLVSEHQRLPLFSSSSFQMPKCDICQEISGFFFCLQDRALLCRKCDVAIHTVNSVVSCHQRFLLTGVEVDVGTKTDTIGASCFNAK
;
A
#
# COMPACT_ATOMS: atom_id res chain seq x y z
N MET A 1 3.35 4.91 -3.48
CA MET A 1 4.62 5.26 -4.16
C MET A 1 4.37 5.23 -5.66
N ARG A 2 4.71 6.29 -6.40
CA ARG A 2 4.62 6.34 -7.86
C ARG A 2 6.03 6.36 -8.44
N ILE A 3 6.36 5.40 -9.29
CA ILE A 3 7.68 5.27 -9.94
C ILE A 3 7.58 5.97 -11.29
N GLN A 4 8.51 6.87 -11.62
CA GLN A 4 8.59 7.51 -12.94
C GLN A 4 9.28 6.58 -13.95
N CYS A 5 8.96 6.76 -15.22
CA CYS A 5 9.61 6.05 -16.31
C CYS A 5 11.10 6.38 -16.37
N ASN A 6 11.97 5.38 -16.36
CA ASN A 6 13.42 5.56 -16.45
C ASN A 6 13.90 6.13 -17.80
N LEU A 7 13.09 6.03 -18.86
CA LEU A 7 13.48 6.49 -20.20
C LEU A 7 13.07 7.93 -20.50
N CYS A 8 11.82 8.28 -20.23
CA CYS A 8 11.29 9.60 -20.57
C CYS A 8 11.23 10.55 -19.37
N GLU A 9 11.28 10.02 -18.14
CA GLU A 9 11.16 10.75 -16.87
C GLU A 9 9.88 11.60 -16.69
N ALA A 10 9.04 11.69 -17.72
CA ALA A 10 7.84 12.52 -17.78
C ALA A 10 6.55 11.75 -17.42
N ALA A 11 6.52 10.44 -17.65
CA ALA A 11 5.36 9.60 -17.41
C ALA A 11 5.57 8.65 -16.22
N VAL A 12 4.47 8.22 -15.60
CA VAL A 12 4.50 7.19 -14.55
C VAL A 12 4.77 5.83 -15.18
N ALA A 13 5.70 5.07 -14.62
CA ALA A 13 5.99 3.72 -15.05
C ALA A 13 4.79 2.79 -14.79
N LYS A 14 4.54 1.89 -15.75
CA LYS A 14 3.44 0.91 -15.72
C LYS A 14 3.94 -0.52 -15.85
N VAL A 15 5.20 -0.71 -16.24
CA VAL A 15 5.83 -2.00 -16.44
C VAL A 15 7.25 -1.94 -15.89
N LEU A 16 7.71 -3.03 -15.27
CA LEU A 16 9.10 -3.26 -14.95
C LEU A 16 9.64 -4.34 -15.89
N CYS A 17 10.68 -4.01 -16.64
CA CYS A 17 11.46 -5.00 -17.36
C CYS A 17 12.49 -5.59 -16.39
N CYS A 18 12.45 -6.90 -16.15
CA CYS A 18 13.38 -7.56 -15.22
C CYS A 18 14.79 -7.67 -15.80
N ALA A 19 14.93 -7.81 -17.11
CA ALA A 19 16.24 -7.96 -17.77
C ALA A 19 17.03 -6.64 -17.81
N ASP A 20 16.32 -5.53 -18.00
CA ASP A 20 16.92 -4.19 -18.07
C ASP A 20 16.87 -3.44 -16.72
N GLU A 21 16.29 -4.07 -15.69
CA GLU A 21 16.06 -3.47 -14.36
C GLU A 21 15.39 -2.08 -14.43
N ALA A 22 14.52 -1.89 -15.44
CA ALA A 22 13.99 -0.59 -15.82
C ALA A 22 12.46 -0.55 -15.70
N ALA A 23 11.96 0.48 -15.00
CA ALA A 23 10.55 0.80 -14.90
C ALA A 23 10.15 1.75 -16.04
N LEU A 24 9.29 1.28 -16.95
CA LEU A 24 8.92 1.97 -18.18
C LEU A 24 7.45 2.36 -18.19
N CYS A 25 7.12 3.50 -18.81
CA CYS A 25 5.75 3.78 -19.23
C CYS A 25 5.39 2.90 -20.43
N LEU A 26 4.10 2.77 -20.76
CA LEU A 26 3.63 1.91 -21.85
C LEU A 26 4.27 2.28 -23.21
N GLU A 27 4.37 3.57 -23.50
CA GLU A 27 4.96 4.04 -24.77
C GLU A 27 6.46 3.72 -24.89
N CYS A 28 7.20 3.83 -23.78
CA CYS A 28 8.62 3.48 -23.74
C CYS A 28 8.81 1.95 -23.75
N ASP A 29 7.94 1.19 -23.09
CA ASP A 29 7.94 -0.27 -23.10
C ASP A 29 7.82 -0.80 -24.52
N GLU A 30 6.86 -0.30 -25.30
CA GLU A 30 6.68 -0.72 -26.70
C GLU A 30 7.90 -0.38 -27.56
N LYS A 31 8.46 0.83 -27.41
CA LYS A 31 9.65 1.23 -28.19
C LYS A 31 10.87 0.35 -27.91
N VAL A 32 11.09 -0.02 -26.64
CA VAL A 32 12.21 -0.88 -26.23
C VAL A 32 11.98 -2.32 -26.69
N HIS A 33 10.81 -2.87 -26.39
CA HIS A 33 10.55 -4.30 -26.59
C HIS A 33 10.09 -4.65 -28.01
N ALA A 34 9.73 -3.67 -28.86
CA ALA A 34 9.48 -3.88 -30.28
C ALA A 34 10.75 -3.75 -31.15
N ALA A 35 11.86 -3.27 -30.60
CA ALA A 35 13.08 -3.00 -31.37
C ALA A 35 13.76 -4.28 -31.90
N ASN A 36 13.68 -5.39 -31.15
CA ASN A 36 14.25 -6.67 -31.56
C ASN A 36 13.55 -7.84 -30.86
N LYS A 37 13.45 -8.99 -31.54
CA LYS A 37 12.83 -10.22 -31.05
C LYS A 37 13.48 -10.75 -29.77
N LEU A 38 14.75 -10.47 -29.54
CA LEU A 38 15.45 -10.85 -28.30
C LEU A 38 14.95 -10.05 -27.09
N VAL A 39 14.65 -8.76 -27.30
CA VAL A 39 14.19 -7.86 -26.24
C VAL A 39 12.71 -8.12 -25.96
N SER A 40 11.91 -8.47 -26.97
CA SER A 40 10.49 -8.83 -26.79
C SER A 40 10.25 -9.98 -25.80
N GLU A 41 11.24 -10.86 -25.61
CA GLU A 41 11.19 -11.99 -24.68
C GLU A 41 11.60 -11.61 -23.25
N HIS A 42 11.99 -10.36 -22.99
CA HIS A 42 12.27 -9.91 -21.64
C HIS A 42 11.01 -10.07 -20.76
N GLN A 43 11.21 -10.61 -19.55
CA GLN A 43 10.13 -10.73 -18.58
C GLN A 43 9.69 -9.33 -18.13
N ARG A 44 8.41 -9.04 -18.35
CA ARG A 44 7.77 -7.77 -18.02
C ARG A 44 6.74 -7.97 -16.90
N LEU A 45 6.88 -7.22 -15.82
CA LEU A 45 5.96 -7.23 -14.69
C LEU A 45 5.14 -5.95 -14.67
N PRO A 46 3.79 -6.03 -14.67
CA PRO A 46 2.96 -4.83 -14.58
C PRO A 46 3.14 -4.17 -13.20
N LEU A 47 3.38 -2.85 -13.21
CA LEU A 47 3.37 -2.01 -12.02
C LEU A 47 1.95 -1.50 -11.80
N PHE A 48 1.31 -1.98 -10.75
CA PHE A 48 -0.04 -1.56 -10.41
C PHE A 48 -0.05 -0.08 -10.03
N SER A 49 -0.74 0.71 -10.86
CA SER A 49 -1.06 2.10 -10.56
C SER A 49 -1.85 2.14 -9.25
N SER A 50 -1.49 3.04 -8.34
CA SER A 50 -2.08 3.07 -6.99
C SER A 50 -3.60 3.28 -6.96
N SER A 51 -4.22 3.59 -8.10
CA SER A 51 -5.66 3.66 -8.32
C SER A 51 -6.39 2.31 -8.29
N SER A 52 -5.68 1.18 -8.38
CA SER A 52 -6.26 -0.16 -8.32
C SER A 52 -5.79 -0.98 -7.12
N PHE A 53 -5.21 -0.34 -6.09
CA PHE A 53 -5.23 -0.93 -4.76
C PHE A 53 -6.69 -0.98 -4.31
N GLN A 54 -7.41 -2.03 -4.71
CA GLN A 54 -8.61 -2.44 -3.99
C GLN A 54 -8.13 -2.71 -2.58
N MET A 55 -8.39 -1.75 -1.70
CA MET A 55 -7.90 -1.79 -0.34
C MET A 55 -8.47 -3.06 0.30
N PRO A 56 -7.60 -3.99 0.74
CA PRO A 56 -8.04 -5.31 1.13
C PRO A 56 -9.09 -5.23 2.24
N LYS A 57 -10.08 -6.12 2.18
CA LYS A 57 -11.14 -6.15 3.17
C LYS A 57 -10.59 -6.60 4.52
N CYS A 58 -11.27 -6.22 5.58
CA CYS A 58 -10.94 -6.70 6.91
C CYS A 58 -11.10 -8.22 6.99
N ASP A 59 -10.08 -8.90 7.52
CA ASP A 59 -10.04 -10.36 7.63
C ASP A 59 -11.16 -10.92 8.51
N ILE A 60 -11.60 -10.15 9.50
CA ILE A 60 -12.65 -10.55 10.45
C ILE A 60 -14.04 -10.30 9.90
N CYS A 61 -14.38 -9.05 9.53
CA CYS A 61 -15.75 -8.73 9.13
C CYS A 61 -16.01 -8.89 7.63
N GLN A 62 -14.99 -8.84 6.77
CA GLN A 62 -15.12 -8.95 5.30
C GLN A 62 -16.09 -7.96 4.62
N GLU A 63 -16.59 -6.96 5.37
CA GLU A 63 -17.55 -5.97 4.89
C GLU A 63 -16.86 -4.68 4.40
N ILE A 64 -15.91 -4.18 5.20
CA ILE A 64 -15.23 -2.90 4.95
C ILE A 64 -13.72 -3.12 4.81
N SER A 65 -13.04 -2.18 4.17
CA SER A 65 -11.58 -2.20 4.06
C SER A 65 -10.90 -2.24 5.42
N GLY A 66 -9.86 -3.05 5.52
CA GLY A 66 -8.98 -3.08 6.66
C GLY A 66 -7.82 -2.11 6.46
N PHE A 67 -7.39 -1.49 7.56
CA PHE A 67 -6.36 -0.47 7.58
C PHE A 67 -5.22 -0.82 8.54
N PHE A 68 -5.51 -1.63 9.56
CA PHE A 68 -4.59 -1.98 10.63
C PHE A 68 -4.09 -3.41 10.46
N PHE A 69 -2.80 -3.59 10.22
CA PHE A 69 -2.17 -4.91 10.20
C PHE A 69 -1.62 -5.24 11.59
N CYS A 70 -2.13 -6.31 12.20
CA CYS A 70 -1.60 -6.89 13.42
C CYS A 70 -0.53 -7.93 13.07
N LEU A 71 0.70 -7.75 13.56
CA LEU A 71 1.81 -8.64 13.24
C LEU A 71 1.66 -10.02 13.89
N GLN A 72 1.24 -10.06 15.15
CA GLN A 72 1.09 -11.27 15.94
C GLN A 72 -0.05 -12.13 15.39
N ASP A 73 -1.17 -11.52 15.04
CA ASP A 73 -2.34 -12.22 14.49
C ASP A 73 -2.24 -12.43 12.97
N ARG A 74 -1.25 -11.81 12.31
CA ARG A 74 -1.08 -11.79 10.85
C ARG A 74 -2.36 -11.43 10.12
N ALA A 75 -3.09 -10.47 10.66
CA ALA A 75 -4.44 -10.15 10.25
C ALA A 75 -4.59 -8.65 9.95
N LEU A 76 -5.39 -8.36 8.93
CA LEU A 76 -5.80 -7.03 8.53
C LEU A 76 -7.18 -6.69 9.10
N LEU A 77 -7.23 -5.65 9.91
CA LEU A 77 -8.39 -5.24 10.68
C LEU A 77 -8.93 -3.88 10.22
N CYS A 78 -10.26 -3.77 10.16
CA CYS A 78 -10.92 -2.46 10.16
C CYS A 78 -10.87 -1.85 11.57
N ARG A 79 -11.16 -0.55 11.69
CA ARG A 79 -11.13 0.14 13.00
C ARG A 79 -11.99 -0.53 14.07
N LYS A 80 -13.18 -1.04 13.72
CA LYS A 80 -14.07 -1.70 14.69
C LYS A 80 -13.47 -3.01 15.20
N CYS A 81 -12.95 -3.83 14.29
CA CYS A 81 -12.31 -5.09 14.62
C CYS A 81 -10.98 -4.88 15.35
N ASP A 82 -10.18 -3.87 14.98
CA ASP A 82 -8.94 -3.52 15.68
C ASP A 82 -9.19 -3.24 17.16
N VAL A 83 -10.14 -2.34 17.47
CA VAL A 83 -10.50 -2.03 18.85
C VAL A 83 -11.04 -3.29 19.55
N ALA A 84 -11.96 -4.00 18.91
CA ALA A 84 -12.58 -5.19 19.50
C ALA A 84 -11.57 -6.30 19.85
N ILE A 85 -10.46 -6.42 19.13
CA ILE A 85 -9.39 -7.39 19.44
C ILE A 85 -8.40 -6.80 20.45
N HIS A 86 -7.89 -5.60 20.22
CA HIS A 86 -6.76 -5.06 20.96
C HIS A 86 -7.12 -4.38 22.29
N THR A 87 -8.40 -4.31 22.68
CA THR A 87 -8.83 -3.83 24.01
C THR A 87 -9.27 -4.93 24.97
N VAL A 88 -9.25 -6.21 24.54
CA VAL A 88 -9.81 -7.31 25.35
C VAL A 88 -8.94 -7.62 26.56
N ASN A 89 -7.62 -7.60 26.41
CA ASN A 89 -6.68 -7.87 27.49
C ASN A 89 -5.31 -7.24 27.21
N SER A 90 -4.45 -7.22 28.23
CA SER A 90 -3.11 -6.63 28.14
C SER A 90 -2.17 -7.37 27.18
N VAL A 91 -2.40 -8.64 26.88
CA VAL A 91 -1.56 -9.41 25.95
C VAL A 91 -1.79 -8.92 24.52
N VAL A 92 -3.05 -8.81 24.11
CA VAL A 92 -3.43 -8.33 22.77
C VAL A 92 -3.19 -6.83 22.62
N SER A 93 -3.32 -6.03 23.68
CA SER A 93 -2.97 -4.60 23.61
C SER A 93 -1.49 -4.34 23.28
N CYS A 94 -0.61 -5.30 23.56
CA CYS A 94 0.82 -5.25 23.23
C CYS A 94 1.14 -5.73 21.81
N HIS A 95 0.14 -6.16 21.03
CA HIS A 95 0.37 -6.54 19.64
C HIS A 95 0.90 -5.33 18.84
N GLN A 96 1.82 -5.61 17.94
CA GLN A 96 2.41 -4.62 17.07
C GLN A 96 1.47 -4.39 15.90
N ARG A 97 0.99 -3.15 15.80
CA ARG A 97 0.00 -2.74 14.82
C ARG A 97 0.58 -1.71 13.88
N PHE A 98 0.36 -1.90 12.59
CA PHE A 98 0.84 -1.00 11.54
C PHE A 98 -0.32 -0.53 10.67
N LEU A 99 -0.24 0.69 10.16
CA LEU A 99 -1.15 1.16 9.11
C LEU A 99 -0.62 0.71 7.75
N LEU A 100 -1.50 0.18 6.90
CA LEU A 100 -1.12 -0.15 5.53
C LEU A 100 -0.73 1.11 4.75
N THR A 101 0.39 1.03 4.05
CA THR A 101 0.92 2.11 3.19
C THR A 101 0.00 2.34 1.99
N GLY A 102 -0.31 3.60 1.70
CA GLY A 102 -1.19 4.00 0.58
C GLY A 102 -2.60 4.42 0.99
N VAL A 103 -2.90 4.40 2.29
CA VAL A 103 -4.12 5.04 2.83
C VAL A 103 -3.89 6.55 2.87
N GLU A 104 -4.58 7.29 2.02
CA GLU A 104 -4.67 8.75 2.14
C GLU A 104 -5.67 9.06 3.27
N VAL A 105 -5.14 9.42 4.44
CA VAL A 105 -5.96 9.93 5.53
C VAL A 105 -6.19 11.41 5.27
N ASP A 106 -7.33 11.74 4.69
CA ASP A 106 -7.82 13.13 4.73
C ASP A 106 -8.08 13.46 6.21
N VAL A 107 -7.16 14.20 6.83
CA VAL A 107 -7.41 14.85 8.12
C VAL A 107 -8.38 15.98 7.82
N GLY A 108 -9.66 15.63 7.67
CA GLY A 108 -10.73 16.59 7.71
C GLY A 108 -10.65 17.29 9.05
N THR A 109 -10.20 18.55 9.04
CA THR A 109 -10.24 19.44 10.20
C THR A 109 -11.69 19.71 10.55
N LYS A 110 -12.33 18.76 11.23
CA LYS A 110 -13.48 19.04 12.08
C LYS A 110 -12.91 19.25 13.47
N THR A 111 -12.89 20.52 13.86
CA THR A 111 -12.63 21.00 15.20
C THR A 111 -13.64 20.36 16.15
N ASP A 112 -13.30 19.22 16.72
CA ASP A 112 -13.94 18.72 17.93
C ASP A 112 -12.87 18.68 19.03
N THR A 113 -12.87 19.76 19.80
CA THR A 113 -12.12 19.95 21.05
C THR A 113 -12.45 18.83 22.02
N ILE A 114 -11.63 17.76 22.09
CA ILE A 114 -11.57 16.90 23.27
C ILE A 114 -10.13 16.40 23.51
N GLY A 115 -9.48 17.03 24.49
CA GLY A 115 -8.64 16.35 25.49
C GLY A 115 -7.36 15.65 25.02
N ALA A 116 -6.25 16.39 24.97
CA ALA A 116 -4.91 15.84 25.01
C ALA A 116 -4.58 15.29 26.40
N SER A 117 -4.25 13.99 26.50
CA SER A 117 -3.52 13.36 27.63
C SER A 117 -3.48 11.83 27.39
N CYS A 118 -2.39 11.08 27.43
CA CYS A 118 -1.06 11.30 27.97
C CYS A 118 -0.01 10.56 27.13
N PHE A 119 1.01 11.28 26.65
CA PHE A 119 2.34 10.71 26.42
C PHE A 119 3.22 11.17 27.59
N ASN A 120 3.70 10.23 28.41
CA ASN A 120 5.14 10.10 28.58
C ASN A 120 5.54 8.80 29.26
N ALA A 121 6.65 8.28 28.75
CA ALA A 121 7.43 7.23 29.35
C ALA A 121 8.23 7.78 30.52
N LYS A 122 8.12 7.15 31.70
CA LYS A 122 9.26 6.64 32.47
C LYS A 122 8.77 5.76 33.61
#